data_AF-A0A556MLW9-F1
#
_entry.id   AF-A0A556MLW9-F1
#
_cell.length_a   1.000
_cell.length_b   1.000
_cell.length_c   1.000
_cell.angle_alpha   90.00
_cell.angle_beta   90.00
_cell.angle_gamma   90.00
#
_symmetry.space_group_name_H-M   'P 1'
#
loop_
_entity.id
_entity.type
_entity.pdbx_description
1 polymer ?
#
loop_
_entity_poly.entity_id
_entity_poly.type
_entity_poly.pdbx_seq_one_letter_code
_entity_poly.pdbx_strand_id
1 'polypeptide(L)'
;MFTTDDPVLATDLFVASTQGEAAAWFKANHSRYHAPLFVLITGYAPEPCHAAIIRPYARNRKIHFLFGNDDTGALCDLKLAAWIRNKPIKISYLENHYLVNFENKKYAFDRLSLNALEKASGYNFRIRTHKTNQLP
;
A
#
# COMPACT_ATOMS: atom_id res chain seq x y z
N MET A 1 0.76 14.04 -21.53
CA MET A 1 0.38 12.98 -22.50
C MET A 1 1.16 11.74 -22.07
N PHE A 2 0.53 10.82 -21.36
CA PHE A 2 1.21 9.59 -20.90
C PHE A 2 1.09 8.55 -22.02
N THR A 3 2.23 7.98 -22.41
CA THR A 3 2.33 6.96 -23.46
C THR A 3 1.52 5.72 -23.06
N THR A 4 0.72 5.25 -24.00
CA THR A 4 -0.22 4.11 -23.93
C THR A 4 0.44 2.73 -23.88
N ASP A 5 1.67 2.65 -23.39
CA ASP A 5 2.28 1.35 -23.09
C ASP A 5 1.91 1.01 -21.65
N ASP A 6 0.64 0.62 -21.44
CA ASP A 6 0.33 -0.19 -20.27
C ASP A 6 1.33 -1.36 -20.29
N PRO A 7 2.12 -1.62 -19.24
CA PRO A 7 2.94 -2.82 -19.19
C PRO A 7 2.00 -4.01 -19.03
N VAL A 8 1.34 -4.40 -20.13
CA VAL A 8 0.33 -5.47 -20.21
C VAL A 8 0.90 -6.79 -19.68
N LEU A 9 2.22 -6.94 -19.73
CA LEU A 9 2.95 -8.12 -19.26
C LEU A 9 3.25 -8.13 -17.75
N ALA A 10 3.14 -7.00 -17.04
CA ALA A 10 3.45 -6.94 -15.62
C ALA A 10 2.29 -7.51 -14.78
N THR A 11 2.52 -8.65 -14.13
CA THR A 11 1.55 -9.30 -13.23
C THR A 11 1.50 -8.70 -11.83
N ASP A 12 2.55 -7.98 -11.45
CA ASP A 12 2.77 -7.44 -10.12
C ASP A 12 2.94 -5.91 -10.23
N LEU A 13 2.17 -5.18 -9.43
CA LEU A 13 2.24 -3.74 -9.27
C LEU A 13 2.81 -3.42 -7.89
N PHE A 14 3.92 -2.69 -7.88
CA PHE A 14 4.58 -2.22 -6.68
C PHE A 14 4.29 -0.75 -6.47
N VAL A 15 3.99 -0.37 -5.24
CA VAL A 15 3.75 1.03 -4.86
C VAL A 15 4.66 1.37 -3.69
N ALA A 16 5.41 2.46 -3.83
CA ALA A 16 6.35 2.95 -2.82
C ALA A 16 6.23 4.46 -2.65
N SER A 17 6.73 4.99 -1.53
CA SER A 17 6.81 6.44 -1.33
C SER A 17 7.94 7.03 -2.17
N THR A 18 9.09 6.36 -2.24
CA THR A 18 10.28 6.87 -2.93
C THR A 18 10.91 5.83 -3.84
N GLN A 19 11.67 6.30 -4.84
CA GLN A 19 12.48 5.41 -5.69
C GLN A 19 13.52 4.64 -4.87
N GLY A 20 14.12 5.26 -3.86
CA GLY A 20 15.13 4.63 -3.00
C GLY A 20 14.57 3.46 -2.19
N GLU A 21 13.36 3.60 -1.65
CA GLU A 21 12.65 2.53 -0.95
C GLU A 21 12.38 1.33 -1.88
N ALA A 22 11.87 1.59 -3.08
CA ALA A 22 11.64 0.56 -4.08
C ALA A 22 12.97 -0.13 -4.48
N ALA A 23 14.00 0.65 -4.79
CA ALA A 23 15.31 0.13 -5.20
C ALA A 23 15.96 -0.72 -4.10
N ALA A 24 15.91 -0.28 -2.84
CA ALA A 24 16.43 -1.03 -1.70
C ALA A 24 15.71 -2.38 -1.55
N TRP A 25 14.38 -2.39 -1.66
CA TRP A 25 13.61 -3.63 -1.60
C TRP A 25 13.92 -4.57 -2.75
N PHE A 26 13.99 -4.06 -3.99
CA PHE A 26 14.34 -4.87 -5.15
C PHE A 26 15.76 -5.39 -5.10
N LYS A 27 16.74 -4.62 -4.60
CA LYS A 27 18.11 -5.11 -4.42
C LYS A 27 18.13 -6.42 -3.63
N ALA A 28 17.34 -6.53 -2.57
CA ALA A 28 17.23 -7.71 -1.73
C ALA A 28 16.32 -8.83 -2.30
N ASN A 29 15.38 -8.51 -3.19
CA ASN A 29 14.31 -9.43 -3.61
C ASN A 29 14.21 -9.68 -5.13
N HIS A 30 15.06 -9.04 -5.95
CA HIS A 30 14.96 -9.07 -7.41
C HIS A 30 15.00 -10.49 -7.99
N SER A 31 15.74 -11.42 -7.37
CA SER A 31 15.84 -12.81 -7.81
C SER A 31 14.51 -13.57 -7.81
N ARG A 32 13.48 -13.05 -7.13
CA ARG A 32 12.13 -13.63 -7.08
C ARG A 32 11.25 -13.22 -8.27
N TYR A 33 11.70 -12.28 -9.09
CA TYR A 33 10.90 -11.69 -10.15
C TYR A 33 11.62 -11.79 -11.49
N HIS A 34 11.05 -12.57 -12.40
CA HIS A 34 11.57 -12.80 -13.76
C HIS A 34 10.73 -12.12 -14.86
N ALA A 35 9.66 -11.43 -14.47
CA ALA A 35 8.75 -10.72 -15.36
C ALA A 35 8.96 -9.19 -15.26
N PRO A 36 8.51 -8.41 -16.26
CA PRO A 36 8.51 -6.95 -16.17
C PRO A 36 7.79 -6.47 -14.91
N LEU A 37 8.44 -5.56 -14.19
CA LEU A 37 7.91 -4.99 -12.95
C LEU A 37 7.25 -3.66 -13.26
N PHE A 38 6.06 -3.44 -12.69
CA PHE A 38 5.42 -2.13 -12.74
C PHE A 38 5.51 -1.47 -11.36
N VAL A 39 6.16 -0.32 -11.29
CA VAL A 39 6.42 0.40 -10.04
C VAL A 39 5.83 1.80 -10.12
N LEU A 40 5.03 2.16 -9.13
CA LEU A 40 4.47 3.49 -8.97
C LEU A 40 5.03 4.15 -7.71
N ILE A 41 5.46 5.40 -7.85
CA ILE A 41 5.99 6.20 -6.76
C ILE A 41 4.94 7.26 -6.40
N THR A 42 4.47 7.25 -5.16
CA THR A 42 3.47 8.23 -4.69
C THR A 42 4.10 9.51 -4.15
N GLY A 43 5.41 9.52 -3.91
CA GLY A 43 6.09 10.63 -3.25
C GLY A 43 5.80 10.62 -1.75
N TYR A 44 5.20 11.70 -1.25
CA TYR A 44 4.79 11.80 0.15
C TYR A 44 3.56 10.91 0.45
N ALA A 45 3.01 11.04 1.66
CA ALA A 45 1.80 10.34 2.10
C ALA A 45 0.73 10.32 1.01
N PRO A 46 0.16 9.14 0.70
CA PRO A 46 -0.78 9.01 -0.40
C PRO A 46 -2.01 9.86 -0.14
N GLU A 47 -2.52 10.42 -1.23
CA GLU A 47 -3.81 11.10 -1.33
C GLU A 47 -4.83 10.30 -2.18
N PRO A 48 -6.15 10.58 -2.06
CA PRO A 48 -7.17 9.89 -2.85
C PRO A 48 -6.97 9.95 -4.37
N CYS A 49 -6.36 11.02 -4.89
CA CYS A 49 -6.06 11.16 -6.32
C CYS A 49 -5.09 10.07 -6.83
N HIS A 50 -4.10 9.68 -6.02
CA HIS A 50 -3.19 8.58 -6.36
C HIS A 50 -3.95 7.26 -6.49
N ALA A 51 -4.91 7.00 -5.61
CA ALA A 51 -5.73 5.80 -5.69
C ALA A 51 -6.58 5.76 -6.95
N ALA A 52 -7.10 6.91 -7.41
CA ALA A 52 -7.83 7.00 -8.67
C ALA A 52 -6.94 6.65 -9.88
N ILE A 53 -5.66 7.06 -9.85
CA ILE A 53 -4.67 6.72 -10.88
C ILE A 53 -4.25 5.24 -10.79
N ILE A 54 -4.07 4.70 -9.59
CA ILE A 54 -3.61 3.32 -9.37
C ILE A 54 -4.70 2.29 -9.70
N ARG A 55 -5.96 2.60 -9.41
CA ARG A 55 -7.08 1.64 -9.50
C ARG A 55 -7.24 0.97 -10.87
N PRO A 56 -7.14 1.68 -12.02
CA PRO A 56 -7.14 1.04 -13.34
C PRO A 56 -6.04 -0.02 -13.48
N TYR A 57 -4.82 0.28 -13.04
CA TYR A 57 -3.68 -0.65 -13.13
C TYR A 57 -3.77 -1.81 -12.14
N ALA A 58 -4.50 -1.64 -11.04
CA ALA A 58 -4.66 -2.61 -9.96
C ALA A 58 -5.67 -3.75 -10.27
N ARG A 59 -6.48 -3.64 -11.34
CA ARG A 59 -7.64 -4.54 -11.55
C ARG A 59 -7.27 -6.02 -11.74
N ASN A 60 -6.13 -6.29 -12.38
CA ASN A 60 -5.70 -7.65 -12.73
C ASN A 60 -4.26 -7.96 -12.26
N ARG A 61 -3.73 -7.16 -11.33
CA ARG A 61 -2.36 -7.30 -10.84
C ARG A 61 -2.34 -7.63 -9.35
N LYS A 62 -1.34 -8.38 -8.93
CA LYS A 62 -0.99 -8.49 -7.51
C LYS A 62 -0.43 -7.15 -7.07
N ILE A 63 -0.90 -6.63 -5.95
CA ILE A 63 -0.51 -5.30 -5.48
C ILE A 63 0.40 -5.46 -4.28
N HIS A 64 1.53 -4.77 -4.33
CA HIS A 64 2.62 -4.84 -3.36
C HIS A 64 2.91 -3.43 -2.87
N PHE A 65 2.75 -3.17 -1.58
CA PHE A 65 3.16 -1.92 -0.96
C PHE A 65 4.53 -2.08 -0.32
N LEU A 66 5.40 -1.12 -0.57
CA LEU A 66 6.79 -1.12 -0.11
C LEU A 66 7.04 -0.04 0.96
N PHE A 67 5.98 0.58 1.49
CA PHE A 67 6.09 1.66 2.47
C PHE A 67 6.83 1.21 3.74
N GLY A 68 7.53 2.16 4.36
CA GLY A 68 8.34 2.02 5.57
C GLY A 68 7.69 1.22 6.71
N ASN A 69 8.55 0.66 7.57
CA ASN A 69 8.17 -0.12 8.75
C ASN A 69 7.96 0.75 10.00
N ASP A 70 7.31 1.89 9.83
CA ASP A 70 6.93 2.81 10.89
C ASP A 70 5.42 3.11 10.81
N ASP A 71 4.91 3.88 11.78
CA ASP A 71 3.49 4.24 11.84
C ASP A 71 3.04 5.05 10.61
N THR A 72 3.95 5.82 10.01
CA THR A 72 3.65 6.59 8.78
C THR A 72 3.46 5.64 7.61
N GLY A 73 4.34 4.67 7.41
CA GLY A 73 4.22 3.65 6.38
C GLY A 73 2.99 2.78 6.58
N ALA A 74 2.64 2.45 7.83
CA ALA A 74 1.40 1.76 8.14
C ALA A 74 0.15 2.60 7.82
N LEU A 75 0.16 3.91 8.14
CA LEU A 75 -0.90 4.84 7.73
C LEU A 75 -1.06 4.89 6.21
N CYS A 76 0.04 4.94 5.47
CA CYS A 76 0.05 4.89 4.00
C CYS A 76 -0.58 3.60 3.48
N ASP A 77 -0.20 2.44 4.04
CA ASP A 77 -0.77 1.14 3.68
C ASP A 77 -2.30 1.15 3.82
N LEU A 78 -2.80 1.50 5.02
CA LEU A 78 -4.24 1.46 5.30
C LEU A 78 -5.03 2.41 4.40
N LYS A 79 -4.58 3.67 4.30
CA LYS A 79 -5.28 4.69 3.50
C LYS A 79 -5.33 4.31 2.04
N LEU A 80 -4.18 3.97 1.47
CA LEU A 80 -4.10 3.68 0.04
C LEU A 80 -4.83 2.38 -0.31
N ALA A 81 -4.72 1.34 0.51
CA ALA A 81 -5.46 0.10 0.33
C ALA A 81 -6.97 0.34 0.29
N ALA A 82 -7.49 1.11 1.24
CA ALA A 82 -8.90 1.48 1.29
C ALA A 82 -9.32 2.28 0.05
N TRP A 83 -8.58 3.32 -0.33
CA TRP A 83 -8.96 4.14 -1.48
C TRP A 83 -8.86 3.40 -2.81
N ILE A 84 -7.86 2.55 -3.03
CA ILE A 84 -7.77 1.70 -4.23
C ILE A 84 -9.04 0.83 -4.34
N ARG A 85 -9.48 0.27 -3.21
CA ARG A 85 -10.70 -0.56 -3.11
C ARG A 85 -12.00 0.23 -2.98
N ASN A 86 -11.93 1.55 -3.13
CA ASN A 86 -13.07 2.46 -3.02
C ASN A 86 -13.83 2.31 -1.68
N LYS A 87 -13.09 2.09 -0.59
CA LYS A 87 -13.62 1.97 0.77
C LYS A 87 -13.35 3.26 1.55
N PRO A 88 -14.34 3.77 2.31
CA PRO A 88 -14.13 4.92 3.17
C PRO A 88 -13.26 4.51 4.36
N ILE A 89 -12.28 5.35 4.68
CA ILE A 89 -11.43 5.20 5.85
C ILE A 89 -11.12 6.56 6.46
N LYS A 90 -11.15 6.65 7.78
CA LYS A 90 -10.65 7.78 8.56
C LYS A 90 -9.82 7.23 9.71
N ILE A 91 -8.65 7.81 9.93
CA ILE A 91 -7.73 7.39 10.98
C ILE A 91 -7.40 8.61 11.83
N SER A 92 -7.49 8.47 13.14
CA SER A 92 -7.11 9.47 14.14
C SER A 92 -6.33 8.80 15.26
N TYR A 93 -5.44 9.55 15.91
CA TYR A 93 -4.71 9.08 17.09
C TYR A 93 -5.25 9.80 18.32
N LEU A 94 -5.68 9.04 19.34
CA LEU A 94 -6.27 9.56 20.57
C LEU A 94 -5.88 8.64 21.73
N GLU A 95 -5.51 9.22 22.88
CA GLU A 95 -5.24 8.46 24.12
C GLU A 95 -4.28 7.27 23.93
N ASN A 96 -3.21 7.45 23.15
CA ASN A 96 -2.23 6.41 22.80
C ASN A 96 -2.73 5.23 21.95
N HIS A 97 -3.88 5.40 21.28
CA HIS A 97 -4.42 4.40 20.37
C HIS A 97 -4.77 5.02 19.01
N TYR A 98 -4.69 4.21 17.96
CA TYR A 98 -5.22 4.55 16.66
C TYR A 98 -6.69 4.16 16.57
N LEU A 99 -7.55 5.15 16.34
CA LEU A 99 -8.96 4.95 16.01
C LEU A 99 -9.12 4.95 14.49
N VAL A 100 -9.50 3.79 13.95
CA VAL A 100 -9.76 3.57 12.54
C VAL A 100 -11.25 3.44 12.34
N ASN A 101 -11.87 4.41 11.64
CA ASN A 101 -13.22 4.28 11.13
C ASN A 101 -13.17 3.75 9.69
N PHE A 102 -13.60 2.51 9.49
CA PHE A 102 -13.58 1.82 8.20
C PHE A 102 -14.95 1.20 7.93
N GLU A 103 -15.53 1.51 6.77
CA GLU A 103 -16.91 1.10 6.39
C GLU A 103 -17.96 1.37 7.49
N ASN A 104 -17.91 2.56 8.09
CA ASN A 104 -18.79 3.01 9.17
C ASN A 104 -18.65 2.23 10.50
N LYS A 105 -17.64 1.36 10.62
CA LYS A 105 -17.30 0.67 11.87
C LYS A 105 -16.02 1.27 12.46
N LYS A 106 -15.96 1.33 13.78
CA LYS A 106 -14.79 1.84 14.52
C LYS A 106 -13.97 0.68 15.06
N TYR A 107 -12.66 0.80 14.90
CA TYR A 107 -11.67 -0.14 15.41
C TYR A 107 -10.60 0.65 16.16
N ALA A 108 -10.10 0.10 17.27
CA ALA A 108 -9.00 0.67 18.03
C ALA A 108 -7.78 -0.27 17.94
N PHE A 109 -6.61 0.30 17.72
CA PHE A 109 -5.36 -0.45 17.63
C PHE A 109 -4.23 0.30 18.34
N ASP A 110 -3.38 -0.42 19.07
CA ASP A 110 -2.15 0.14 19.65
C ASP A 110 -1.11 0.40 18.57
N ARG A 111 -1.12 -0.41 17.51
CA ARG A 111 -0.24 -0.30 16.34
C ARG A 111 -1.02 -0.51 15.05
N LEU A 112 -0.74 0.33 14.06
CA LEU A 112 -1.36 0.19 12.76
C LEU A 112 -0.72 -0.94 11.94
N SER A 113 -1.56 -1.74 11.31
CA SER A 113 -1.15 -2.60 10.20
C SER A 113 -2.35 -2.96 9.34
N LEU A 114 -2.12 -3.13 8.04
CA LEU A 114 -3.19 -3.54 7.13
C LEU A 114 -3.79 -4.87 7.57
N ASN A 115 -2.93 -5.83 7.94
CA ASN A 115 -3.33 -7.15 8.43
C ASN A 115 -4.21 -7.09 9.69
N ALA A 116 -3.93 -6.18 10.63
CA ALA A 116 -4.77 -6.01 11.83
C ALA A 116 -6.17 -5.52 11.44
N LEU A 117 -6.27 -4.56 10.51
CA LEU A 117 -7.55 -4.10 10.00
C LEU A 117 -8.29 -5.20 9.23
N GLU A 118 -7.60 -5.97 8.39
CA GLU A 118 -8.21 -7.10 7.66
C GLU A 118 -8.83 -8.12 8.61
N LYS A 119 -8.09 -8.50 9.66
CA LYS A 119 -8.57 -9.44 10.68
C LYS A 119 -9.77 -8.87 11.46
N ALA A 120 -9.71 -7.61 11.86
CA ALA A 120 -10.76 -6.99 12.67
C ALA A 120 -12.04 -6.70 11.87
N SER A 121 -11.90 -6.29 10.61
CA SER A 121 -13.03 -5.93 9.75
C SER A 121 -13.62 -7.11 8.96
N GLY A 122 -12.84 -8.18 8.78
CA GLY A 122 -13.16 -9.28 7.87
C GLY A 122 -13.01 -8.92 6.39
N TYR A 123 -12.58 -7.70 6.06
CA TYR A 123 -12.38 -7.26 4.68
C TYR A 123 -10.97 -7.61 4.21
N ASN A 124 -10.85 -8.36 3.10
CA ASN A 124 -9.56 -8.71 2.51
C ASN A 124 -9.22 -7.73 1.37
N PHE A 125 -8.19 -6.89 1.56
CA PHE A 125 -7.77 -5.92 0.55
C PHE A 125 -7.05 -6.58 -0.63
N ARG A 126 -6.56 -7.81 -0.47
CA ARG A 126 -5.73 -8.54 -1.43
C ARG A 126 -4.50 -7.73 -1.86
N ILE A 127 -3.88 -7.06 -0.88
CA ILE A 127 -2.67 -6.24 -1.05
C ILE A 127 -1.62 -6.79 -0.10
N ARG A 128 -0.42 -7.05 -0.61
CA ARG A 128 0.70 -7.49 0.22
C ARG A 128 1.52 -6.27 0.63
N THR A 129 1.79 -6.12 1.92
CA THR A 129 2.73 -5.12 2.42
C THR A 129 4.08 -5.79 2.64
N HIS A 130 5.16 -5.16 2.16
CA HIS A 130 6.52 -5.63 2.35
C HIS A 130 7.26 -4.60 3.18
N LYS A 131 7.57 -4.99 4.42
CA LYS A 131 8.33 -4.16 5.32
C LYS A 131 9.80 -4.51 5.15
N THR A 132 10.56 -3.58 4.61
CA THR A 132 12.02 -3.66 4.67
C THR A 132 12.38 -3.42 6.13
N ASN A 133 12.77 -4.47 6.85
CA ASN A 133 13.53 -4.27 8.07
C ASN A 133 14.74 -3.45 7.66
N GLN A 134 15.00 -2.33 8.33
CA GLN A 134 16.24 -1.60 8.15
C GLN A 134 17.37 -2.64 8.21
N LEU A 135 18.22 -2.66 7.18
CA LEU A 135 19.47 -3.42 7.24
C LEU A 135 20.17 -3.02 8.55
N PRO A 136 20.69 -4.00 9.32
CA PRO A 136 21.41 -3.72 10.56
C PRO A 136 22.58 -2.76 10.34
#